data_AF-A0A816BX11-F1
#
_entry.id   AF-A0A816BX11-F1
#
_cell.length_a   1.000
_cell.length_b   1.000
_cell.length_c   1.000
_cell.angle_alpha   90.00
_cell.angle_beta   90.00
_cell.angle_gamma   90.00
#
_symmetry.space_group_name_H-M   'P 1'
#
loop_
_entity.id
_entity.type
_entity.pdbx_description
1 polymer ?
#
loop_
_entity_poly.entity_id
_entity_poly.type
_entity_poly.pdbx_seq_one_letter_code
_entity_poly.pdbx_strand_id
1 'polypeptide(L)'
;MQSSSTAVFTIIVCSFLIPLSEQQYTPDWKSLDSRPLPAWYDEGKIGIFINWGVYSVPSIGSEWMWWLWKGDNPNPSIVAFMNNNYPSDWTYADFAEQFHAELYDPNEWADIFAAAGAKYIVFDSKHHEGFTMWPSKYSFNWNAMDVGSKRDLLGDLASAIRNRTDIVFGLYHSMFEWFHPLYLADKNNNFQTQFFPNVC
;
A
#
# COMPACT_ATOMS: atom_id res chain seq x y z
N MET A 1 -6.81 -30.27 73.49
CA MET A 1 -5.91 -30.04 72.33
C MET A 1 -6.75 -30.19 71.08
N GLN A 2 -7.21 -29.08 70.49
CA GLN A 2 -7.90 -29.06 69.19
C GLN A 2 -6.88 -28.61 68.14
N SER A 3 -6.57 -29.46 67.16
CA SER A 3 -5.81 -29.06 65.98
C SER A 3 -6.74 -29.02 64.78
N SER A 4 -6.96 -27.82 64.29
CA SER A 4 -7.81 -27.47 63.14
C SER A 4 -7.24 -28.05 61.84
N SER A 5 -8.07 -28.73 61.07
CA SER A 5 -7.72 -29.23 59.74
C SER A 5 -7.97 -28.13 58.70
N THR A 6 -6.93 -27.72 57.98
CA THR A 6 -7.02 -26.71 56.91
C THR A 6 -7.30 -27.41 55.58
N ALA A 7 -8.49 -27.20 55.01
CA ALA A 7 -8.85 -27.72 53.69
C ALA A 7 -8.37 -26.74 52.61
N VAL A 8 -7.49 -27.21 51.71
CA VAL A 8 -7.04 -26.45 50.54
C VAL A 8 -8.04 -26.67 49.41
N PHE A 9 -8.78 -25.62 49.04
CA PHE A 9 -9.65 -25.63 47.86
C PHE A 9 -8.80 -25.39 46.61
N THR A 10 -8.67 -26.41 45.77
CA THR A 10 -8.08 -26.28 44.43
C THR A 10 -9.18 -25.82 43.48
N ILE A 11 -9.09 -24.59 42.97
CA ILE A 11 -9.99 -24.08 41.94
C ILE A 11 -9.55 -24.67 40.59
N ILE A 12 -10.32 -25.64 40.08
CA ILE A 12 -10.16 -26.15 38.72
C ILE A 12 -10.85 -25.14 37.79
N VAL A 13 -10.07 -24.29 37.13
CA VAL A 13 -10.57 -23.44 36.05
C VAL A 13 -10.71 -24.31 34.81
N CYS A 14 -11.93 -24.79 34.54
CA CYS A 14 -12.26 -25.41 33.26
C CYS A 14 -12.26 -24.34 32.17
N SER A 15 -11.15 -24.23 31.44
CA SER A 15 -11.08 -23.43 30.21
C SER A 15 -11.95 -24.08 29.13
N PHE A 16 -13.19 -23.62 28.98
CA PHE A 16 -13.99 -23.92 27.80
C PHE A 16 -13.36 -23.23 26.60
N LEU A 17 -12.69 -24.00 25.74
CA LEU A 17 -12.31 -23.56 24.40
C LEU A 17 -13.60 -23.40 23.58
N ILE A 18 -14.11 -22.17 23.48
CA ILE A 18 -15.16 -21.84 22.53
C ILE A 18 -14.48 -21.84 21.15
N PRO A 19 -14.87 -22.72 20.21
CA PRO A 19 -14.37 -22.63 18.86
C PRO A 19 -14.84 -21.30 18.26
N LEU A 20 -13.90 -20.44 17.87
CA LEU A 20 -14.21 -19.30 17.01
C LEU A 20 -14.76 -19.86 15.70
N SER A 21 -16.08 -19.78 15.51
CA SER A 21 -16.69 -19.99 14.21
C SER A 21 -16.28 -18.81 13.34
N GLU A 22 -15.33 -19.04 12.44
CA GLU A 22 -14.98 -18.09 11.40
C GLU A 22 -16.21 -17.93 10.48
N GLN A 23 -16.87 -16.77 10.56
CA GLN A 23 -18.02 -16.44 9.73
C GLN A 23 -17.60 -16.54 8.25
N GLN A 24 -18.17 -17.48 7.49
CA GLN A 24 -17.92 -17.57 6.06
C GLN A 24 -18.78 -16.54 5.31
N TYR A 25 -18.14 -15.75 4.45
CA TYR A 25 -18.81 -14.78 3.57
C TYR A 25 -19.05 -15.38 2.18
N THR A 26 -20.22 -15.14 1.63
CA THR A 26 -20.58 -15.51 0.24
C THR A 26 -20.38 -14.30 -0.68
N PRO A 27 -20.14 -14.52 -2.00
CA PRO A 27 -19.86 -13.43 -2.95
C PRO A 27 -21.14 -12.68 -3.37
N ASP A 28 -21.93 -12.23 -2.41
CA ASP A 28 -23.13 -11.42 -2.59
C ASP A 28 -23.17 -10.28 -1.58
N TRP A 29 -23.79 -9.16 -1.98
CA TRP A 29 -23.78 -7.94 -1.18
C TRP A 29 -24.39 -8.12 0.21
N LYS A 30 -25.45 -8.91 0.34
CA LYS A 30 -26.10 -9.13 1.64
C LYS A 30 -25.14 -9.79 2.64
N SER A 31 -24.32 -10.73 2.17
CA SER A 31 -23.31 -11.38 3.01
C SER A 31 -22.11 -10.47 3.27
N LEU A 32 -21.56 -9.82 2.25
CA LEU A 32 -20.39 -8.95 2.40
C LEU A 32 -20.66 -7.73 3.30
N ASP A 33 -21.85 -7.12 3.18
CA ASP A 33 -22.26 -5.97 3.99
C ASP A 33 -22.56 -6.35 5.44
N SER A 34 -22.71 -7.65 5.75
CA SER A 34 -22.87 -8.14 7.12
C SER A 34 -21.55 -8.15 7.91
N ARG A 35 -20.41 -7.94 7.24
CA ARG A 35 -19.10 -7.91 7.89
C ARG A 35 -18.98 -6.69 8.79
N PRO A 36 -18.81 -6.87 10.12
CA PRO A 36 -18.63 -5.74 11.02
C PRO A 36 -17.31 -5.03 10.73
N LEU A 37 -17.25 -3.74 11.05
CA LEU A 37 -16.00 -3.01 11.09
C LEU A 37 -15.06 -3.70 12.10
N PRO A 38 -13.81 -4.04 11.74
CA PRO A 38 -12.91 -4.67 12.67
C PRO A 38 -12.54 -3.69 13.80
N ALA A 39 -12.56 -4.17 15.05
CA ALA A 39 -12.37 -3.33 16.24
C ALA A 39 -11.08 -2.51 16.19
N TRP A 40 -9.97 -3.11 15.72
CA TRP A 40 -8.69 -2.42 15.59
C TRP A 40 -8.77 -1.15 14.72
N TYR A 41 -9.63 -1.12 13.70
CA TYR A 41 -9.74 0.02 12.79
C TYR A 41 -10.52 1.15 13.45
N ASP A 42 -11.59 0.83 14.18
CA ASP A 42 -12.28 1.82 14.98
C ASP A 42 -11.34 2.36 16.07
N GLU A 43 -10.67 1.49 16.83
CA GLU A 43 -9.75 1.85 17.91
C GLU A 43 -8.47 2.55 17.44
N GLY A 44 -8.09 2.40 16.17
CA GLY A 44 -6.81 2.86 15.64
C GLY A 44 -6.62 4.37 15.71
N LYS A 45 -7.67 5.15 15.43
CA LYS A 45 -7.78 6.64 15.43
C LYS A 45 -6.73 7.43 14.64
N ILE A 46 -5.45 7.08 14.69
CA ILE A 46 -4.33 7.71 13.99
C ILE A 46 -3.66 6.67 13.08
N GLY A 47 -3.52 7.01 11.81
CA GLY A 47 -2.71 6.27 10.86
C GLY A 47 -1.86 7.19 9.99
N ILE A 48 -0.86 6.61 9.34
CA ILE A 48 0.06 7.31 8.44
C ILE A 48 -0.17 6.82 7.02
N PHE A 49 -0.37 7.75 6.10
CA PHE A 49 -0.44 7.47 4.67
C PHE A 49 0.89 7.82 4.02
N ILE A 50 1.37 6.96 3.12
CA ILE A 50 2.66 7.12 2.47
C ILE A 50 2.47 7.04 0.95
N ASN A 51 2.58 8.19 0.30
CA ASN A 51 2.71 8.30 -1.16
C ASN A 51 4.20 8.34 -1.51
N TRP A 52 4.71 7.23 -2.04
CA TRP A 52 6.09 7.10 -2.48
C TRP A 52 6.15 6.26 -3.76
N GLY A 53 6.82 6.78 -4.78
CA GLY A 53 6.91 6.17 -6.10
C GLY A 53 7.89 6.90 -6.99
N VAL A 54 7.83 6.66 -8.30
CA VAL A 54 8.78 7.24 -9.27
C VAL A 54 8.64 8.76 -9.32
N TYR A 55 7.43 9.29 -9.11
CA TYR A 55 7.18 10.74 -8.96
C TYR A 55 8.01 11.40 -7.86
N SER A 56 8.51 10.66 -6.87
CA SER A 56 9.37 11.18 -5.82
C SER A 56 10.78 11.51 -6.30
N VAL A 57 11.24 10.98 -7.44
CA VAL A 57 12.57 11.30 -8.00
C VAL A 57 12.66 12.77 -8.43
N PRO A 58 11.80 13.30 -9.33
CA PRO A 58 11.85 14.71 -9.69
C PRO A 58 11.40 15.64 -8.56
N SER A 59 10.64 15.14 -7.57
CA SER A 59 10.29 15.87 -6.33
C SER A 59 9.66 17.25 -6.56
N ILE A 60 8.80 17.40 -7.57
CA ILE A 60 8.09 18.65 -7.84
C ILE A 60 6.61 18.41 -8.15
N GLY A 61 5.76 19.36 -7.78
CA GLY A 61 4.31 19.20 -7.88
C GLY A 61 3.79 18.24 -6.82
N SER A 62 3.34 17.06 -7.24
CA SER A 62 2.79 16.03 -6.37
C SER A 62 2.94 14.63 -7.01
N GLU A 63 2.32 13.62 -6.42
CA GLU A 63 2.16 12.28 -6.99
C GLU A 63 1.44 12.29 -8.36
N TRP A 64 0.84 13.41 -8.75
CA TRP A 64 0.29 13.69 -10.09
C TRP A 64 1.33 14.24 -11.08
N MET A 65 2.63 14.19 -10.76
CA MET A 65 3.73 14.75 -11.54
C MET A 65 3.56 14.54 -13.05
N TRP A 66 3.37 13.28 -13.48
CA TRP A 66 3.24 12.99 -14.90
C TRP A 66 2.05 13.72 -15.53
N TRP A 67 0.89 13.72 -14.88
CA TRP A 67 -0.30 14.40 -15.38
C TRP A 67 -0.10 15.92 -15.47
N LEU A 68 0.59 16.49 -14.48
CA LEU A 68 0.94 17.91 -14.48
C LEU A 68 2.01 18.27 -15.52
N TRP A 69 2.76 17.31 -16.05
CA TRP A 69 3.77 17.53 -17.08
C TRP A 69 3.25 17.23 -18.50
N LYS A 70 2.51 16.14 -18.67
CA LYS A 70 2.15 15.55 -19.98
C LYS A 70 0.65 15.26 -20.13
N GLY A 71 -0.17 15.47 -19.11
CA GLY A 71 -1.61 15.25 -19.15
C GLY A 71 -2.35 16.28 -20.01
N ASP A 72 -3.68 16.22 -20.00
CA ASP A 72 -4.53 17.00 -20.92
C ASP A 72 -4.40 18.53 -20.74
N ASN A 73 -4.03 18.99 -19.53
CA ASN A 73 -3.76 20.41 -19.23
C ASN A 73 -2.49 20.53 -18.37
N PRO A 74 -1.30 20.51 -18.98
CA PRO A 74 -0.05 20.49 -18.24
C PRO A 74 0.21 21.83 -17.55
N ASN A 75 0.77 21.79 -16.35
CA ASN A 75 1.16 22.98 -15.60
C ASN A 75 2.41 23.62 -16.23
N PRO A 76 2.36 24.89 -16.69
CA PRO A 76 3.49 25.54 -17.35
C PRO A 76 4.76 25.57 -16.50
N SER A 77 4.65 25.67 -15.17
CA SER A 77 5.81 25.71 -14.27
C SER A 77 6.52 24.36 -14.19
N ILE A 78 5.77 23.26 -14.22
CA ILE A 78 6.33 21.90 -14.22
C ILE A 78 6.95 21.60 -15.59
N VAL A 79 6.30 21.99 -16.69
CA VAL A 79 6.87 21.87 -18.03
C VAL A 79 8.20 22.64 -18.14
N ALA A 80 8.24 23.88 -17.65
CA ALA A 80 9.46 24.69 -17.65
C ALA A 80 10.56 24.07 -16.77
N PHE A 81 10.22 23.56 -15.59
CA PHE A 81 11.16 22.83 -14.75
C PHE A 81 11.76 21.63 -15.49
N MET A 82 10.91 20.83 -16.14
CA MET A 82 11.36 19.65 -16.88
C MET A 82 12.30 20.02 -18.02
N ASN A 83 11.96 21.04 -18.82
CA ASN A 83 12.79 21.50 -19.94
C ASN A 83 14.14 22.08 -19.51
N ASN A 84 14.22 22.65 -18.30
CA ASN A 84 15.44 23.29 -17.79
C ASN A 84 16.39 22.32 -17.09
N ASN A 85 15.89 21.19 -16.59
CA ASN A 85 16.66 20.28 -15.74
C ASN A 85 16.91 18.90 -16.37
N TYR A 86 16.16 18.53 -17.42
CA TYR A 86 16.27 17.23 -18.07
C TYR A 86 16.46 17.36 -19.60
N PRO A 87 17.08 16.37 -20.26
CA PRO A 87 17.16 16.32 -21.72
C PRO A 87 15.80 16.44 -22.41
N SER A 88 15.78 16.96 -23.64
CA SER A 88 14.54 17.17 -24.39
C SER A 88 13.79 15.87 -24.74
N ASP A 89 14.50 14.75 -24.79
CA ASP A 89 13.98 13.40 -25.03
C ASP A 89 13.69 12.62 -23.74
N TRP A 90 13.88 13.23 -22.56
CA TRP A 90 13.58 12.60 -21.27
C TRP A 90 12.11 12.23 -21.18
N THR A 91 11.86 10.99 -20.79
CA THR A 91 10.54 10.41 -20.56
C THR A 91 10.30 10.23 -19.07
N TYR A 92 9.05 9.91 -18.71
CA TYR A 92 8.74 9.61 -17.32
C TYR A 92 9.33 8.28 -16.84
N ALA A 93 9.49 7.32 -17.75
CA ALA A 93 10.08 6.02 -17.44
C ALA A 93 11.55 6.13 -17.05
N ASP A 94 12.27 7.13 -17.58
CA ASP A 94 13.69 7.37 -17.23
C ASP A 94 13.89 7.71 -15.75
N PHE A 95 12.84 8.22 -15.07
CA PHE A 95 12.89 8.41 -13.62
C PHE A 95 12.88 7.11 -12.82
N ALA A 96 12.31 6.03 -13.37
CA ALA A 96 12.29 4.76 -12.66
C ALA A 96 13.69 4.19 -12.46
N GLU A 97 14.60 4.39 -13.43
CA GLU A 97 16.00 4.01 -13.29
C GLU A 97 16.72 4.77 -12.18
N GLN A 98 16.30 6.01 -11.89
CA GLN A 98 16.85 6.87 -10.85
C GLN A 98 16.24 6.59 -9.46
N PHE A 99 15.18 5.78 -9.38
CA PHE A 99 14.48 5.49 -8.14
C PHE A 99 15.18 4.41 -7.31
N HIS A 100 16.38 4.73 -6.83
CA HIS A 100 17.27 3.77 -6.16
C HIS A 100 16.90 3.44 -4.71
N ALA A 101 16.15 4.33 -4.04
CA ALA A 101 15.81 4.19 -2.62
C ALA A 101 17.03 3.96 -1.71
N GLU A 102 18.15 4.64 -1.97
CA GLU A 102 19.46 4.36 -1.36
C GLU A 102 19.49 4.46 0.17
N LEU A 103 18.67 5.36 0.74
CA LEU A 103 18.59 5.62 2.17
C LEU A 103 17.37 4.94 2.83
N TYR A 104 16.71 4.02 2.13
CA TYR A 104 15.52 3.37 2.64
C TYR A 104 15.85 2.26 3.65
N ASP A 105 15.58 2.53 4.93
CA ASP A 105 15.55 1.54 6.01
C ASP A 105 14.10 1.31 6.49
N PRO A 106 13.49 0.14 6.19
CA PRO A 106 12.14 -0.18 6.63
C PRO A 106 12.00 -0.31 8.15
N ASN A 107 13.08 -0.66 8.86
CA ASN A 107 13.06 -0.78 10.32
C ASN A 107 13.02 0.59 10.98
N GLU A 108 13.81 1.54 10.47
CA GLU A 108 13.78 2.93 10.93
C GLU A 108 12.38 3.54 10.72
N TRP A 109 11.77 3.29 9.55
CA TRP A 109 10.40 3.73 9.28
C TRP A 109 9.40 3.13 10.27
N ALA A 110 9.47 1.81 10.52
CA ALA A 110 8.60 1.15 11.49
C ALA A 110 8.74 1.75 12.89
N ASP A 111 9.97 2.01 13.33
CA ASP A 111 10.25 2.60 14.64
C ASP A 111 9.71 4.03 14.75
N ILE A 112 9.89 4.86 13.72
CA ILE A 112 9.37 6.23 13.67
C ILE A 112 7.83 6.25 13.67
N PHE A 113 7.19 5.37 12.90
CA PHE A 113 5.73 5.29 12.85
C PHE A 113 5.14 4.86 14.20
N ALA A 114 5.78 3.91 14.88
CA ALA A 114 5.40 3.51 16.23
C ALA A 114 5.61 4.64 17.24
N ALA A 115 6.75 5.35 17.17
CA ALA A 115 7.04 6.50 18.01
C ALA A 115 6.05 7.66 17.80
N ALA A 116 5.53 7.82 16.58
CA ALA A 116 4.47 8.77 16.25
C ALA A 116 3.09 8.37 16.82
N GLY A 117 2.96 7.16 17.38
CA GLY A 117 1.71 6.66 17.95
C GLY A 117 0.71 6.14 16.92
N ALA A 118 1.14 5.92 15.67
CA ALA A 118 0.28 5.36 14.65
C ALA A 118 -0.20 3.96 15.03
N LYS A 119 -1.44 3.62 14.66
CA LYS A 119 -2.01 2.28 14.84
C LYS A 119 -2.18 1.52 13.54
N TYR A 120 -2.12 2.22 12.42
CA TYR A 120 -2.06 1.62 11.10
C TYR A 120 -1.25 2.50 10.16
N ILE A 121 -0.71 1.91 9.10
CA ILE A 121 -0.20 2.65 7.95
C ILE A 121 -0.92 2.22 6.68
N VAL A 122 -0.95 3.11 5.69
CA VAL A 122 -1.42 2.83 4.35
C VAL A 122 -0.29 3.19 3.39
N PHE A 123 0.33 2.18 2.80
CA PHE A 123 1.42 2.36 1.85
C PHE A 123 0.92 2.26 0.42
N ASP A 124 1.33 3.19 -0.44
CA ASP A 124 1.10 3.10 -1.89
C ASP A 124 1.76 1.85 -2.44
N SER A 125 0.96 0.82 -2.72
CA SER A 125 1.44 -0.34 -3.46
C SER A 125 1.67 0.04 -4.92
N LYS A 126 0.73 0.78 -5.50
CA LYS A 126 0.72 1.26 -6.88
C LYS A 126 -0.08 2.56 -6.96
N HIS A 127 0.50 3.62 -7.50
CA HIS A 127 -0.21 4.87 -7.78
C HIS A 127 -0.69 4.92 -9.25
N HIS A 128 -1.24 6.06 -9.70
CA HIS A 128 -1.74 6.25 -11.07
C HIS A 128 -0.69 6.09 -12.16
N GLU A 129 0.60 6.19 -11.83
CA GLU A 129 1.70 5.91 -12.76
C GLU A 129 1.85 4.42 -13.08
N GLY A 130 1.18 3.53 -12.35
CA GLY A 130 1.22 2.09 -12.57
C GLY A 130 2.44 1.37 -11.99
N PHE A 131 3.40 2.11 -11.44
CA PHE A 131 4.63 1.55 -10.87
C PHE A 131 4.31 0.81 -9.58
N THR A 132 4.70 -0.46 -9.50
CA THR A 132 4.43 -1.28 -8.32
C THR A 132 5.64 -1.33 -7.38
N MET A 133 5.39 -1.16 -6.08
CA MET A 133 6.43 -1.16 -5.04
C MET A 133 6.87 -2.57 -4.61
N TRP A 134 6.41 -3.60 -5.32
CA TRP A 134 6.69 -5.02 -5.11
C TRP A 134 6.97 -5.70 -6.46
N PRO A 135 7.59 -6.91 -6.50
CA PRO A 135 7.86 -7.63 -7.76
C PRO A 135 6.59 -8.23 -8.37
N SER A 136 5.72 -7.38 -8.93
CA SER A 136 4.46 -7.79 -9.56
C SER A 136 4.70 -8.60 -10.83
N LYS A 137 4.10 -9.78 -10.92
CA LYS A 137 4.08 -10.59 -12.15
C LYS A 137 3.26 -9.96 -13.29
N TYR A 138 2.45 -8.95 -12.97
CA TYR A 138 1.54 -8.30 -13.92
C TYR A 138 2.03 -6.93 -14.39
N SER A 139 3.06 -6.37 -13.73
CA SER A 139 3.66 -5.07 -14.07
C SER A 139 5.09 -5.28 -14.58
N PHE A 140 5.21 -6.00 -15.70
CA PHE A 140 6.49 -6.41 -16.27
C PHE A 140 7.39 -5.21 -16.57
N ASN A 141 8.61 -5.19 -16.02
CA ASN A 141 9.58 -4.10 -16.15
C ASN A 141 9.10 -2.73 -15.62
N TRP A 142 8.02 -2.69 -14.85
CA TRP A 142 7.47 -1.46 -14.27
C TRP A 142 7.16 -1.65 -12.78
N ASN A 143 8.21 -2.03 -12.05
CA ASN A 143 8.17 -2.26 -10.61
C ASN A 143 9.53 -2.07 -9.94
N ALA A 144 9.52 -1.88 -8.62
CA ALA A 144 10.70 -1.58 -7.80
C ALA A 144 11.80 -2.64 -7.83
N MET A 145 11.47 -3.90 -8.15
CA MET A 145 12.44 -4.98 -8.30
C MET A 145 13.07 -4.99 -9.70
N ASP A 146 12.27 -4.79 -10.73
CA ASP A 146 12.74 -4.88 -12.11
C ASP A 146 13.53 -3.63 -12.54
N VAL A 147 13.25 -2.45 -11.98
CA VAL A 147 13.92 -1.17 -12.32
C VAL A 147 14.10 -0.28 -11.09
N GLY A 148 15.15 0.56 -11.08
CA GLY A 148 15.45 1.44 -9.95
C GLY A 148 16.08 0.70 -8.77
N SER A 149 15.33 0.57 -7.67
CA SER A 149 15.84 0.11 -6.36
C SER A 149 16.31 -1.34 -6.33
N LYS A 150 15.86 -2.17 -7.28
CA LYS A 150 16.10 -3.63 -7.32
C LYS A 150 15.75 -4.32 -6.00
N ARG A 151 14.65 -3.89 -5.38
CA ARG A 151 14.23 -4.30 -4.04
C ARG A 151 12.71 -4.40 -3.93
N ASP A 152 12.23 -5.37 -3.15
CA ASP A 152 10.81 -5.46 -2.78
C ASP A 152 10.53 -4.48 -1.63
N LEU A 153 10.37 -3.20 -1.97
CA LEU A 153 10.20 -2.12 -1.00
C LEU A 153 8.94 -2.32 -0.14
N LEU A 154 7.85 -2.79 -0.74
CA LEU A 154 6.60 -3.09 -0.04
C LEU A 154 6.78 -4.28 0.90
N GLY A 155 7.35 -5.39 0.41
CA GLY A 155 7.56 -6.60 1.20
C GLY A 155 8.44 -6.34 2.42
N ASP A 156 9.46 -5.52 2.24
CA ASP A 156 10.37 -5.11 3.31
C ASP A 156 9.68 -4.24 4.36
N LEU A 157 8.91 -3.22 3.96
CA LEU A 157 8.15 -2.40 4.91
C LEU A 157 7.13 -3.23 5.68
N ALA A 158 6.38 -4.08 4.97
CA ALA A 158 5.36 -4.94 5.56
C ALA A 158 5.98 -5.89 6.60
N SER A 159 7.16 -6.44 6.31
CA SER A 159 7.90 -7.30 7.22
C SER A 159 8.39 -6.53 8.45
N ALA A 160 8.98 -5.35 8.27
CA ALA A 160 9.47 -4.54 9.39
C ALA A 160 8.32 -4.12 10.34
N ILE A 161 7.21 -3.65 9.79
CA ILE A 161 6.03 -3.23 10.57
C ILE A 161 5.49 -4.40 11.39
N ARG A 162 5.26 -5.56 10.76
CA ARG A 162 4.69 -6.75 11.43
C ARG A 162 5.62 -7.36 12.48
N ASN A 163 6.93 -7.28 12.28
CA ASN A 163 7.90 -7.90 13.18
C ASN A 163 8.29 -7.02 14.38
N ARG A 164 8.12 -5.70 14.27
CA ARG A 164 8.65 -4.73 15.25
C ARG A 164 7.59 -3.96 16.01
N THR A 165 6.35 -3.96 15.53
CA THR A 165 5.30 -3.06 16.03
C THR A 165 3.95 -3.77 16.09
N ASP A 166 3.01 -3.18 16.81
CA ASP A 166 1.59 -3.57 16.79
C ASP A 166 0.77 -2.79 15.73
N ILE A 167 1.45 -2.16 14.76
CA ILE A 167 0.81 -1.35 13.71
C ILE A 167 0.21 -2.27 12.64
N VAL A 168 -1.03 -1.99 12.25
CA VAL A 168 -1.68 -2.68 11.13
C VAL A 168 -1.18 -2.14 9.80
N PHE A 169 -0.68 -3.03 8.94
CA PHE A 169 -0.18 -2.69 7.61
C PHE A 169 -1.29 -2.76 6.56
N GLY A 170 -1.68 -1.61 6.01
CA GLY A 170 -2.64 -1.46 4.91
C GLY A 170 -1.96 -1.00 3.62
N LEU A 171 -2.69 -1.16 2.51
CA LEU A 171 -2.23 -0.77 1.18
C LEU A 171 -3.22 0.17 0.52
N TYR A 172 -2.70 1.21 -0.11
CA TYR A 172 -3.40 1.88 -1.19
C TYR A 172 -3.04 1.19 -2.51
N HIS A 173 -4.03 1.06 -3.39
CA HIS A 173 -3.83 0.54 -4.72
C HIS A 173 -4.69 1.30 -5.71
N SER A 174 -4.04 1.96 -6.67
CA SER A 174 -4.78 2.64 -7.72
C SER A 174 -5.25 1.68 -8.79
N MET A 175 -6.57 1.57 -8.98
CA MET A 175 -7.13 0.88 -10.14
C MET A 175 -6.91 1.67 -11.43
N PHE A 176 -6.88 2.99 -11.32
CA PHE A 176 -6.63 3.91 -12.41
C PHE A 176 -5.13 3.94 -12.72
N GLU A 177 -4.78 3.81 -14.00
CA GLU A 177 -3.39 3.83 -14.46
C GLU A 177 -3.27 4.62 -15.77
N TRP A 178 -2.53 5.72 -15.77
CA TRP A 178 -2.51 6.69 -16.87
C TRP A 178 -2.08 6.09 -18.21
N PHE A 179 -1.15 5.14 -18.20
CA PHE A 179 -0.53 4.58 -19.40
C PHE A 179 -1.04 3.20 -19.77
N HIS A 180 -1.89 2.59 -18.92
CA HIS A 180 -2.28 1.21 -19.14
C HIS A 180 -3.12 1.10 -20.41
N PRO A 181 -2.78 0.20 -21.36
CA PRO A 181 -3.50 0.10 -22.63
C PRO A 181 -5.00 -0.14 -22.47
N LEU A 182 -5.41 -0.95 -21.48
CA LEU A 182 -6.84 -1.18 -21.20
C LEU A 182 -7.55 0.08 -20.71
N TYR A 183 -6.88 0.91 -19.88
CA TYR A 183 -7.47 2.16 -19.42
C TYR A 183 -7.65 3.14 -20.59
N LEU A 184 -6.62 3.29 -21.43
CA LEU A 184 -6.67 4.18 -22.60
C LEU A 184 -7.72 3.72 -23.63
N ALA A 185 -7.82 2.42 -23.88
CA ALA A 185 -8.84 1.85 -24.74
C ALA A 185 -10.26 2.13 -24.21
N ASP A 186 -10.47 1.97 -22.89
CA ASP A 186 -11.78 2.22 -22.29
C ASP A 186 -12.12 3.72 -22.23
N LYS A 187 -11.14 4.60 -21.94
CA LYS A 187 -11.31 6.07 -22.06
C LYS A 187 -11.77 6.46 -23.47
N ASN A 188 -11.15 5.90 -24.51
CA ASN A 188 -11.55 6.13 -25.90
C ASN A 188 -12.96 5.60 -26.22
N ASN A 189 -13.43 4.63 -25.45
CA ASN A 189 -14.78 4.07 -25.53
C ASN A 189 -15.75 4.67 -24.49
N ASN A 190 -15.45 5.88 -23.99
CA ASN A 190 -16.28 6.59 -23.00
C ASN A 190 -16.60 5.78 -21.73
N PHE A 191 -15.66 4.93 -21.28
CA PHE A 191 -15.77 4.11 -20.08
C PHE A 191 -16.96 3.12 -20.09
N GLN A 192 -17.32 2.61 -21.27
CA GLN A 192 -18.44 1.66 -21.45
C GLN A 192 -17.97 0.21 -21.62
N THR A 193 -16.68 -0.07 -21.56
CA THR A 193 -16.14 -1.41 -21.82
C THR A 193 -16.43 -2.33 -20.63
N GLN A 194 -16.90 -3.55 -20.91
CA GLN A 194 -17.16 -4.61 -19.92
C GLN A 194 -16.17 -5.78 -20.10
N PHE A 195 -14.98 -5.48 -20.62
CA PHE A 195 -13.93 -6.47 -20.82
C PHE A 195 -13.20 -6.70 -19.50
N PHE A 196 -13.30 -7.94 -19.00
CA PHE A 196 -12.54 -8.39 -17.85
C PHE A 196 -11.38 -9.24 -18.37
N PRO A 197 -10.12 -8.92 -18.04
CA PRO A 197 -9.00 -9.75 -18.43
C PRO A 197 -9.18 -11.14 -17.81
N ASN A 198 -9.12 -12.18 -18.63
CA ASN A 198 -9.12 -13.56 -18.13
C ASN A 198 -7.83 -13.76 -17.33
N VAL A 199 -7.95 -13.96 -16.03
CA VAL A 199 -6.86 -14.46 -15.18
C VAL A 199 -6.48 -15.85 -15.68
N CYS A 200 -5.34 -15.94 -16.36
CA CYS A 200 -4.70 -17.22 -16.69
C CYS A 200 -3.72 -17.59 -15.58
#